data_AF-A0A8X6F8X6-F1
#
_entry.id   AF-A0A8X6F8X6-F1
#
_cell.length_a   1.000
_cell.length_b   1.000
_cell.length_c   1.000
_cell.angle_alpha   90.00
_cell.angle_beta   90.00
_cell.angle_gamma   90.00
#
_symmetry.space_group_name_H-M   'P 1'
#
loop_
_entity.id
_entity.type
_entity.pdbx_description
1 polymer ?
#
loop_
_entity_poly.entity_id
_entity_poly.type
_entity_poly.pdbx_seq_one_letter_code
_entity_poly.pdbx_strand_id
1 'polypeptide(L)'
;MNKLNRSKRAVKGTIIKLETFVEESSNHTPTKPDIKLKRVQEMNKKIDELKDQYYETKDMSDSELAEIEADLQEMEDRLEDLEIRIIDILNSLIAKSSVSSVHSCEKEISQANSKQKLEIKLPEIPLPVFRACPNSLFTYAMRRCPGSGQSFHFLKAKQGQWESRL
;
A
#
# COMPACT_ATOMS: atom_id res chain seq x y z
N MET A 1 -8.09 37.91 -8.40
CA MET A 1 -9.28 37.04 -8.20
C MET A 1 -9.63 36.09 -9.34
N ASN A 2 -9.88 36.56 -10.57
CA ASN A 2 -10.48 35.71 -11.63
C ASN A 2 -9.68 34.46 -12.02
N LYS A 3 -8.35 34.50 -11.96
CA LYS A 3 -7.47 33.37 -12.32
C LYS A 3 -7.52 32.23 -11.31
N LEU A 4 -7.50 32.56 -10.00
CA LEU A 4 -7.58 31.59 -8.91
C LEU A 4 -8.94 30.86 -8.94
N ASN A 5 -10.03 31.62 -9.04
CA ASN A 5 -11.38 31.06 -9.11
C ASN A 5 -11.61 30.20 -10.37
N ARG A 6 -11.03 30.58 -11.51
CA ARG A 6 -11.08 29.74 -12.73
C ARG A 6 -10.38 28.39 -12.52
N SER A 7 -9.20 28.44 -11.91
CA SER A 7 -8.37 27.26 -11.66
C SER A 7 -9.03 26.34 -10.63
N LYS A 8 -9.54 26.89 -9.53
CA LYS A 8 -10.38 26.19 -8.55
C LYS A 8 -11.56 25.47 -9.23
N ARG A 9 -12.31 26.16 -10.09
CA ARG A 9 -13.44 25.56 -10.82
C ARG A 9 -13.00 24.41 -11.75
N ALA A 10 -11.84 24.54 -12.39
CA ALA A 10 -11.30 23.50 -13.26
C ALA A 10 -10.89 22.24 -12.48
N VAL A 11 -10.32 22.41 -11.28
CA VAL A 11 -10.00 21.31 -10.37
C VAL A 11 -11.29 20.63 -9.90
N LYS A 12 -12.27 21.37 -9.37
CA LYS A 12 -13.60 20.84 -9.01
C LYS A 12 -14.24 20.04 -10.14
N GLY A 13 -14.24 20.58 -11.36
CA GLY A 13 -14.79 19.88 -12.53
C GLY A 13 -14.03 18.62 -12.94
N THR A 14 -12.75 18.49 -12.58
CA THR A 14 -11.98 17.27 -12.80
C THR A 14 -12.25 16.23 -11.73
N ILE A 15 -12.37 16.64 -10.46
CA ILE A 15 -12.76 15.76 -9.34
C ILE A 15 -14.10 15.09 -9.63
N ILE A 16 -15.11 15.86 -10.07
CA ILE A 16 -16.43 15.31 -10.44
C ILE A 16 -16.31 14.22 -11.52
N LYS A 17 -15.45 14.42 -12.53
CA LYS A 17 -15.23 13.42 -13.58
C LYS A 17 -14.51 12.16 -13.08
N LEU A 18 -13.75 12.27 -11.99
CA LEU A 18 -13.11 11.12 -11.33
C LEU A 18 -14.12 10.38 -10.46
N GLU A 19 -15.01 11.09 -9.77
CA GLU A 19 -16.14 10.50 -9.03
C GLU A 19 -17.05 9.68 -9.93
N THR A 20 -17.50 10.26 -11.05
CA THR A 20 -18.32 9.54 -12.04
C THR A 20 -17.58 8.31 -12.58
N PHE A 21 -16.26 8.39 -12.77
CA PHE A 21 -15.49 7.23 -13.21
C PHE A 21 -15.53 6.10 -12.19
N VAL A 22 -15.35 6.40 -10.90
CA VAL A 22 -15.39 5.38 -9.83
C VAL A 22 -16.79 4.76 -9.68
N GLU A 23 -17.85 5.55 -9.88
CA GLU A 23 -19.24 5.06 -9.86
C GLU A 23 -19.55 4.09 -11.02
N GLU A 24 -18.93 4.29 -12.19
CA GLU A 24 -19.11 3.46 -13.40
C GLU A 24 -18.35 2.11 -13.38
N SER A 25 -18.14 1.54 -12.17
CA SER A 25 -17.26 0.40 -11.83
C SER A 25 -17.39 -0.89 -12.66
N SER A 26 -18.42 -1.05 -13.49
CA SER A 26 -18.70 -2.29 -14.23
C SER A 26 -17.86 -2.51 -15.50
N ASN A 27 -17.14 -1.51 -16.01
CA ASN A 27 -16.46 -1.58 -17.33
C ASN A 27 -14.97 -1.17 -17.34
N HIS A 28 -14.29 -1.23 -16.19
CA HIS A 28 -12.90 -0.82 -16.09
C HIS A 28 -11.94 -1.92 -16.57
N THR A 29 -11.07 -1.57 -17.52
CA THR A 29 -9.85 -2.32 -17.85
C THR A 29 -8.73 -1.85 -16.92
N PRO A 30 -7.73 -2.68 -16.55
CA PRO A 30 -6.69 -2.32 -15.58
C PRO A 30 -5.94 -1.02 -15.90
N THR A 31 -5.75 -0.71 -17.19
CA THR A 31 -5.12 0.51 -17.68
C THR A 31 -5.90 1.80 -17.39
N LYS A 32 -7.23 1.73 -17.22
CA LYS A 32 -8.06 2.93 -17.00
C LYS A 32 -7.89 3.47 -15.57
N PRO A 33 -8.00 2.66 -14.50
CA PRO A 33 -7.72 3.12 -13.14
C PRO A 33 -6.29 3.65 -12.93
N ASP A 34 -5.25 3.06 -13.55
CA ASP A 34 -3.87 3.57 -13.44
C ASP A 34 -3.72 5.01 -13.95
N ILE A 35 -4.33 5.29 -15.11
CA ILE A 35 -4.32 6.64 -15.70
C ILE A 35 -5.09 7.61 -14.80
N LYS A 36 -6.18 7.16 -14.17
CA LYS A 36 -7.01 7.97 -13.28
C LYS A 36 -6.30 8.27 -11.97
N LEU A 37 -5.53 7.32 -11.44
CA LEU A 37 -4.67 7.51 -10.26
C LEU A 37 -3.62 8.60 -10.48
N LYS A 38 -2.91 8.56 -11.63
CA LYS A 38 -1.98 9.64 -12.00
C LYS A 38 -2.68 11.00 -12.07
N ARG A 39 -3.92 11.01 -12.55
CA ARG A 39 -4.71 12.25 -12.64
C ARG A 39 -5.14 12.77 -11.27
N VAL A 40 -5.39 11.90 -10.28
CA VAL A 40 -5.61 12.30 -8.88
C VAL A 40 -4.35 12.98 -8.33
N GLN A 41 -3.17 12.38 -8.53
CA GLN A 41 -1.90 12.96 -8.11
C GLN A 41 -1.62 14.33 -8.75
N GLU A 42 -1.93 14.48 -10.05
CA GLU A 42 -1.86 15.77 -10.74
C GLU A 42 -2.83 16.81 -10.15
N MET A 43 -4.02 16.40 -9.66
CA MET A 43 -4.96 17.33 -9.04
C MET A 43 -4.48 17.74 -7.63
N ASN A 44 -3.94 16.83 -6.84
CA ASN A 44 -3.35 17.17 -5.53
C ASN A 44 -2.26 18.24 -5.68
N LYS A 45 -1.33 18.04 -6.63
CA LYS A 45 -0.31 19.05 -6.93
C LYS A 45 -0.91 20.41 -7.33
N LYS A 46 -2.01 20.43 -8.08
CA LYS A 46 -2.69 21.68 -8.44
C LYS A 46 -3.36 22.34 -7.24
N ILE A 47 -3.83 21.58 -6.26
CA ILE A 47 -4.37 22.14 -5.02
C ILE A 47 -3.24 22.78 -4.22
N ASP A 48 -2.08 22.14 -4.12
CA ASP A 48 -0.89 22.72 -3.49
C ASP A 48 -0.49 24.04 -4.17
N GLU A 49 -0.40 24.05 -5.50
CA GLU A 49 -0.11 25.26 -6.27
C GLU A 49 -1.17 26.37 -6.09
N LEU A 50 -2.43 25.99 -5.83
CA LEU A 50 -3.50 26.94 -5.53
C LEU A 50 -3.37 27.49 -4.11
N LYS A 51 -2.99 26.67 -3.13
CA LYS A 51 -2.69 27.10 -1.75
C LYS A 51 -1.54 28.10 -1.75
N ASP A 52 -0.46 27.82 -2.48
CA ASP A 52 0.68 28.73 -2.59
C ASP A 52 0.27 30.09 -3.19
N GLN A 53 -0.43 30.08 -4.33
CA GLN A 53 -0.93 31.30 -4.97
C GLN A 53 -1.92 32.07 -4.09
N TYR A 54 -2.70 31.35 -3.29
CA TYR A 54 -3.64 31.91 -2.34
C TYR A 54 -2.91 32.63 -1.20
N TYR A 55 -1.90 32.02 -0.57
CA TYR A 55 -1.12 32.62 0.52
C TYR A 55 -0.27 33.81 0.05
N GLU A 56 0.11 33.87 -1.22
CA GLU A 56 0.81 35.03 -1.80
C GLU A 56 -0.10 36.23 -2.09
N THR A 57 -1.43 36.05 -2.09
CA THR A 57 -2.37 37.13 -2.41
C THR A 57 -2.69 37.98 -1.19
N LYS A 58 -2.33 39.27 -1.22
CA LYS A 58 -2.51 40.21 -0.09
C LYS A 58 -3.86 40.93 -0.01
N ASP A 59 -4.68 40.86 -1.05
CA ASP A 59 -5.88 41.71 -1.20
C ASP A 59 -7.21 40.95 -0.97
N MET A 60 -7.22 39.88 -0.17
CA MET A 60 -8.43 39.11 0.15
C MET A 60 -8.94 39.41 1.56
N SER A 61 -10.27 39.47 1.71
CA SER A 61 -10.89 39.59 3.03
C SER A 61 -10.83 38.27 3.80
N ASP A 62 -10.82 38.34 5.13
CA ASP A 62 -10.81 37.15 6.01
C ASP A 62 -11.95 36.17 5.71
N SER A 63 -13.10 36.68 5.27
CA SER A 63 -14.25 35.84 4.89
C SER A 63 -14.00 35.08 3.59
N GLU A 64 -13.40 35.73 2.59
CA GLU A 64 -13.04 35.08 1.32
C GLU A 64 -11.90 34.08 1.53
N LEU A 65 -10.98 34.41 2.44
CA LEU A 65 -9.89 33.53 2.87
C LEU A 65 -10.45 32.21 3.44
N ALA A 66 -11.33 32.32 4.45
CA ALA A 66 -11.95 31.15 5.07
C ALA A 66 -12.75 30.28 4.07
N GLU A 67 -13.47 30.90 3.13
CA GLU A 67 -14.22 30.17 2.11
C GLU A 67 -13.28 29.39 1.16
N ILE A 68 -12.17 29.98 0.73
CA ILE A 68 -11.22 29.32 -0.17
C ILE A 68 -10.51 28.18 0.56
N GLU A 69 -10.13 28.35 1.81
CA GLU A 69 -9.48 27.31 2.61
C GLU A 69 -10.39 26.11 2.83
N ALA A 70 -11.67 26.35 3.19
CA ALA A 70 -12.66 25.29 3.31
C ALA A 70 -12.88 24.56 1.98
N ASP A 71 -12.97 25.30 0.87
CA ASP A 71 -13.12 24.73 -0.47
C ASP A 71 -11.93 23.86 -0.88
N LEU A 72 -10.71 24.29 -0.55
CA LEU A 72 -9.48 23.54 -0.87
C LEU A 72 -9.41 22.26 -0.03
N GLN A 73 -9.72 22.35 1.26
CA GLN A 73 -9.76 21.18 2.15
C GLN A 73 -10.79 20.14 1.68
N GLU A 74 -12.00 20.57 1.32
CA GLU A 74 -13.04 19.66 0.79
C GLU A 74 -12.56 18.93 -0.47
N MET A 75 -11.84 19.61 -1.35
CA MET A 75 -11.30 19.00 -2.56
C MET A 75 -10.18 17.98 -2.27
N GLU A 76 -9.37 18.21 -1.24
CA GLU A 76 -8.33 17.27 -0.80
C GLU A 76 -8.95 16.00 -0.22
N ASP A 77 -9.88 16.14 0.71
CA ASP A 77 -10.57 15.02 1.33
C ASP A 77 -11.24 14.11 0.27
N ARG A 78 -11.86 14.72 -0.75
CA ARG A 78 -12.47 14.00 -1.88
C ARG A 78 -11.44 13.30 -2.76
N LEU A 79 -10.27 13.89 -2.98
CA LEU A 79 -9.21 13.27 -3.77
C LEU A 79 -8.55 12.11 -3.04
N GLU A 80 -8.37 12.19 -1.72
CA GLU A 80 -7.88 11.09 -0.88
C GLU A 80 -8.83 9.88 -0.97
N ASP A 81 -10.13 10.11 -0.82
CA ASP A 81 -11.14 9.04 -0.94
C ASP A 81 -11.18 8.44 -2.36
N LEU A 82 -11.02 9.26 -3.40
CA LEU A 82 -10.91 8.77 -4.78
C LEU A 82 -9.64 7.93 -5.01
N GLU A 83 -8.50 8.33 -4.43
CA GLU A 83 -7.25 7.58 -4.52
C GLU A 83 -7.43 6.17 -3.96
N ILE A 84 -7.98 6.06 -2.75
CA ILE A 84 -8.25 4.78 -2.09
C ILE A 84 -9.17 3.92 -2.97
N ARG A 85 -10.30 4.46 -3.42
CA ARG A 85 -11.26 3.71 -4.26
C ARG A 85 -10.65 3.24 -5.59
N ILE A 86 -9.83 4.06 -6.23
CA ILE A 86 -9.15 3.70 -7.49
C ILE A 86 -8.11 2.59 -7.25
N ILE A 87 -7.37 2.66 -6.16
CA ILE A 87 -6.41 1.61 -5.75
C ILE A 87 -7.15 0.29 -5.49
N ASP A 88 -8.28 0.32 -4.82
CA ASP A 88 -9.10 -0.86 -4.56
C ASP A 88 -9.63 -1.50 -5.85
N ILE A 89 -10.08 -0.67 -6.81
CA ILE A 89 -10.48 -1.14 -8.14
C ILE A 89 -9.29 -1.81 -8.86
N LEU A 90 -8.10 -1.21 -8.82
CA LEU A 90 -6.89 -1.80 -9.40
C LEU A 90 -6.55 -3.16 -8.79
N ASN A 91 -6.53 -3.24 -7.46
CA ASN A 91 -6.25 -4.47 -6.74
C ASN A 91 -7.28 -5.57 -7.06
N SER A 92 -8.56 -5.20 -7.15
CA SER A 92 -9.63 -6.12 -7.55
C SER A 92 -9.45 -6.65 -8.98
N LEU A 93 -9.06 -5.79 -9.93
CA LEU A 93 -8.82 -6.19 -11.32
C LEU A 93 -7.60 -7.11 -11.45
N ILE A 94 -6.52 -6.82 -10.72
CA ILE A 94 -5.32 -7.67 -10.68
C ILE A 94 -5.66 -9.05 -10.09
N ALA A 95 -6.41 -9.09 -8.98
CA ALA A 95 -6.85 -10.33 -8.36
C ALA A 95 -7.75 -11.16 -9.30
N LYS A 96 -8.66 -10.52 -10.04
CA LYS A 96 -9.50 -11.22 -11.05
C LYS A 96 -8.67 -11.78 -12.20
N SER A 97 -7.63 -11.06 -12.63
CA SER A 97 -6.72 -11.50 -13.70
C SER A 97 -5.82 -12.66 -13.26
N SER A 98 -5.40 -12.72 -12.00
CA SER A 98 -4.59 -13.83 -11.49
C SER A 98 -5.42 -15.12 -11.31
N VAL A 99 -6.70 -15.00 -10.94
CA VAL A 99 -7.62 -16.14 -10.82
C VAL A 99 -8.04 -16.70 -12.19
N SER A 100 -8.18 -15.88 -13.23
CA SER A 100 -8.48 -16.38 -14.59
C SER A 100 -7.29 -17.11 -15.23
N SER A 101 -6.05 -16.76 -14.85
CA SER A 101 -4.85 -17.51 -15.27
C SER A 101 -4.74 -18.88 -14.60
N VAL A 102 -5.32 -19.08 -13.42
CA VAL A 102 -5.35 -20.40 -12.76
C VAL A 102 -6.39 -21.32 -13.42
N HIS A 103 -7.51 -20.76 -13.88
CA HIS A 103 -8.56 -21.57 -14.52
C HIS A 103 -8.22 -22.03 -15.96
N SER A 104 -7.23 -21.43 -16.62
CA SER A 104 -6.73 -21.93 -17.92
C SER A 104 -5.72 -23.08 -17.78
N CYS A 105 -5.19 -23.35 -16.58
CA CYS A 105 -4.31 -24.49 -16.32
C CYS A 105 -5.07 -25.73 -15.84
N GLU A 106 -6.33 -25.59 -15.43
CA GLU A 106 -7.10 -26.71 -14.86
C GLU A 106 -7.72 -27.64 -15.91
N LYS A 107 -7.77 -27.25 -17.19
CA LYS A 107 -8.32 -28.13 -18.25
C LYS A 107 -7.32 -29.11 -18.86
N GLU A 108 -6.03 -29.03 -18.56
CA GLU A 108 -5.03 -29.98 -19.07
C GLU A 108 -4.53 -30.99 -18.01
N ILE A 109 -4.92 -30.86 -16.74
CA ILE A 109 -4.46 -31.77 -15.67
C ILE A 109 -5.29 -33.07 -15.62
N SER A 110 -6.43 -33.14 -16.32
CA SER A 110 -7.29 -34.34 -16.34
C SER A 110 -6.79 -35.46 -17.27
N GLN A 111 -5.71 -35.25 -18.02
CA GLN A 111 -5.23 -36.25 -18.99
C GLN A 111 -3.72 -36.55 -18.93
N ALA A 112 -3.04 -36.19 -17.84
CA ALA A 112 -1.67 -36.61 -17.58
C ALA A 112 -1.62 -37.46 -16.31
N ASN A 113 -2.17 -38.68 -16.40
CA ASN A 113 -1.83 -39.78 -15.49
C ASN A 113 -0.34 -40.13 -15.66
N SER A 114 0.54 -39.36 -15.03
CA SER A 114 1.89 -39.84 -14.72
C SER A 114 2.35 -39.24 -13.41
N LYS A 115 2.48 -40.11 -12.40
CA LYS A 115 3.16 -39.88 -11.13
C LYS A 115 4.60 -39.44 -11.38
N GLN A 116 4.84 -38.17 -11.68
CA GLN A 116 6.17 -37.57 -11.59
C GLN A 116 6.19 -36.65 -10.39
N LYS A 117 6.70 -37.21 -9.27
CA LYS A 117 7.12 -36.45 -8.09
C LYS A 117 8.28 -35.56 -8.54
N LEU A 118 8.00 -34.29 -8.86
CA LEU A 118 9.04 -33.29 -9.10
C LEU A 118 9.69 -32.97 -7.76
N GLU A 119 10.84 -33.60 -7.50
CA GLU A 119 11.65 -33.35 -6.31
C GLU A 119 12.46 -32.07 -6.52
N ILE A 120 11.82 -30.93 -6.23
CA ILE A 120 12.46 -29.61 -6.28
C ILE A 120 13.51 -29.55 -5.17
N LYS A 121 14.79 -29.64 -5.53
CA LYS A 121 15.90 -29.43 -4.59
C LYS A 121 16.13 -27.93 -4.44
N LEU A 122 15.79 -27.39 -3.25
CA LEU A 122 16.17 -26.03 -2.89
C LEU A 122 17.69 -25.92 -2.73
N PRO A 123 18.32 -24.82 -3.19
CA PRO A 123 19.73 -24.56 -2.92
C PRO A 123 19.96 -24.41 -1.41
N GLU A 124 21.05 -24.98 -0.92
CA GLU A 124 21.40 -24.95 0.50
C GLU A 124 21.87 -23.54 0.88
N ILE A 125 21.11 -22.87 1.76
CA ILE A 125 21.48 -21.55 2.29
C ILE A 125 22.41 -21.79 3.49
N PRO A 126 23.65 -21.28 3.49
CA PRO A 126 24.55 -21.47 4.62
C PRO A 126 24.01 -20.77 5.87
N LEU A 127 23.96 -21.50 6.98
CA LEU A 127 23.58 -20.92 8.27
C LEU A 127 24.69 -19.98 8.79
N PRO A 128 24.33 -18.83 9.40
CA PRO A 128 25.31 -17.92 9.98
C PRO A 128 26.09 -18.61 11.10
N VAL A 129 27.42 -18.56 11.03
CA VAL A 129 28.31 -19.07 12.07
C VAL A 129 28.47 -18.01 13.16
N PHE A 130 27.76 -18.19 14.27
CA PHE A 130 27.97 -17.36 15.46
C PHE A 130 29.19 -17.84 16.23
N ARG A 131 30.26 -17.05 16.23
CA ARG A 131 31.44 -17.32 17.07
C ARG A 131 31.17 -16.81 18.48
N ALA A 132 31.20 -17.72 19.47
CA ALA A 132 31.17 -17.34 20.87
C ALA A 132 32.51 -16.69 21.25
N CYS A 133 32.50 -15.41 21.60
CA CYS A 133 33.66 -14.77 22.23
C CYS A 133 33.73 -15.23 23.70
N PRO A 134 34.83 -15.84 24.17
CA PRO A 134 34.94 -16.40 25.52
C PRO A 134 34.91 -15.37 26.66
N ASN A 135 34.90 -14.06 26.36
CA ASN A 135 34.83 -13.00 27.36
C ASN A 135 33.44 -12.36 27.48
N SER A 136 32.43 -12.96 26.84
CA SER A 136 31.03 -12.57 27.05
C SER A 136 30.55 -13.13 28.39
N LEU A 137 30.24 -12.26 29.36
CA LEU A 137 29.61 -12.60 30.65
C LEU A 137 28.23 -13.26 30.53
N PHE A 138 27.70 -13.36 29.30
CA PHE A 138 26.38 -13.88 29.01
C PHE A 138 26.45 -14.93 27.91
N THR A 139 25.91 -16.10 28.21
CA THR A 139 25.65 -17.15 27.22
C THR A 139 24.16 -17.10 26.89
N TYR A 140 23.86 -16.98 25.59
CA TYR A 140 22.49 -16.99 25.09
C TYR A 140 22.23 -18.32 24.40
N ALA A 141 21.12 -18.97 24.75
CA ALA A 141 20.70 -20.22 24.14
C ALA A 141 19.23 -20.11 23.68
N MET A 142 18.94 -20.61 22.49
CA MET A 142 17.58 -20.77 21.99
C MET A 142 17.12 -22.18 22.27
N ARG A 143 16.03 -22.34 23.02
CA ARG A 143 15.39 -23.64 23.24
C ARG A 143 14.02 -23.65 22.57
N ARG A 144 13.75 -24.71 21.79
CA ARG A 144 12.41 -24.98 21.23
C ARG A 144 11.51 -25.46 22.36
N CYS A 145 10.35 -24.84 22.55
CA CYS A 145 9.34 -25.34 23.49
C CYS A 145 8.68 -26.60 22.90
N PRO A 146 8.69 -27.74 23.61
CA PRO A 146 7.95 -28.91 23.17
C PRO A 146 6.46 -28.68 23.44
N GLY A 147 5.70 -28.34 22.41
CA GLY A 147 4.23 -28.23 22.50
C GLY A 147 3.56 -27.16 21.64
N SER A 148 4.29 -26.16 21.15
CA SER A 148 3.74 -25.17 20.21
C SER A 148 4.69 -24.99 19.03
N GLY A 149 4.19 -25.27 17.83
CA GLY A 149 5.01 -25.50 16.64
C GLY A 149 5.87 -24.34 16.15
N GLN A 150 5.82 -23.13 16.75
CA GLN A 150 6.55 -21.97 16.21
C GLN A 150 7.02 -20.92 17.24
N SER A 151 7.17 -21.22 18.54
CA SER A 151 7.75 -20.26 19.50
C SER A 151 9.15 -20.63 19.96
N PHE A 152 10.09 -19.68 19.80
CA PHE A 152 11.44 -19.73 20.35
C PHE A 152 11.59 -18.70 21.46
N HIS A 153 12.07 -19.12 22.63
CA HIS A 153 12.40 -18.21 23.72
C HIS A 153 13.91 -18.02 23.80
N PHE A 154 14.32 -16.77 23.98
CA PHE A 154 15.71 -16.40 24.25
C PHE A 154 15.97 -16.49 25.75
N LEU A 155 16.83 -17.42 26.16
CA LEU A 155 17.26 -17.56 27.54
C LEU A 155 18.62 -16.87 27.71
N LYS A 156 18.73 -16.03 28.74
CA LYS A 156 19.95 -15.34 29.14
C LYS A 156 20.46 -15.94 30.44
N ALA A 157 21.69 -16.45 30.46
CA ALA A 157 22.36 -16.92 31.67
C ALA A 157 23.45 -15.95 32.11
N LYS A 158 23.53 -15.68 33.42
CA LYS A 158 24.66 -14.99 34.05
C LYS A 158 25.27 -15.96 35.07
N GLN A 159 26.56 -16.30 34.90
CA GLN A 159 27.32 -17.14 35.85
C GLN A 159 26.61 -18.44 36.28
N GLY A 160 25.99 -19.15 35.33
CA GLY A 160 25.43 -20.49 35.58
C GLY A 160 24.03 -20.54 36.21
N GLN A 161 23.40 -19.40 36.51
CA GLN A 161 21.97 -19.34 36.83
C GLN A 161 21.16 -18.89 35.62
N TRP A 162 20.11 -19.66 35.30
CA TRP A 162 19.16 -19.37 34.22
C TRP A 162 18.02 -18.52 34.77
N GLU A 163 17.90 -17.27 34.31
CA GLU A 163 16.74 -16.44 34.60
C GLU A 163 15.79 -16.46 33.39
N SER A 164 14.58 -16.97 33.61
CA SER A 164 13.46 -16.79 32.67
C SER A 164 12.86 -15.41 32.91
N ARG A 165 13.00 -14.49 31.96
CA ARG A 165 12.13 -13.30 31.92
C ARG A 165 10.84 -13.70 31.20
N LEU A 166 9.73 -13.63 31.93
CA LEU A 166 8.39 -13.48 31.36
C LEU A 166 8.29 -12.10 30.68
#